data_AF-A0A0M3JB98-F1
#
_entry.id   AF-A0A0M3JB98-F1
#
_cell.length_a   1.000
_cell.length_b   1.000
_cell.length_c   1.000
_cell.angle_alpha   90.00
_cell.angle_beta   90.00
_cell.angle_gamma   90.00
#
_symmetry.space_group_name_H-M   'P 1'
#
loop_
_entity.id
_entity.type
_entity.pdbx_description
1 polymer ?
#
loop_
_entity_poly.entity_id
_entity_poly.type
_entity_poly.pdbx_seq_one_letter_code
_entity_poly.pdbx_strand_id
1 'polypeptide(L)'
;LLATLPSPIVWGFIVDSACIRWNRTCGDLTRGACSIYNSDALRLRTHITYGVMRLVSLISDAWVFYYAKDLRLTDEDPDPIVNEAAAEGVIDKDRKFSL
;
A
#
# COMPACT_ATOMS: atom_id res chain seq x y z
N LEU A 1 10.71 -8.97 2.20
CA LEU A 1 11.54 -9.53 1.11
C LEU A 1 10.73 -10.27 0.02
N LEU A 2 9.64 -10.98 0.34
CA LEU A 2 8.74 -11.58 -0.68
C LEU A 2 7.78 -10.59 -1.37
N ALA A 3 7.62 -9.38 -0.83
CA ALA A 3 6.70 -8.36 -1.38
C ALA A 3 7.21 -7.68 -2.68
N THR A 4 8.51 -7.78 -2.99
CA THR A 4 9.11 -7.10 -4.16
C THR A 4 9.09 -7.96 -5.43
N LEU A 5 8.90 -9.27 -5.30
CA LEU A 5 8.80 -10.20 -6.44
C LEU A 5 7.46 -10.13 -7.20
N PRO A 6 6.28 -9.94 -6.56
CA PRO A 6 5.07 -9.68 -7.32
C PRO A 6 5.08 -8.28 -7.95
N SER A 7 5.96 -7.36 -7.53
CA SER A 7 5.99 -5.98 -8.04
C SER A 7 6.04 -5.93 -9.58
N PRO A 8 7.04 -6.54 -10.28
CA PRO A 8 7.06 -6.52 -11.75
C PRO A 8 5.89 -7.27 -12.40
N ILE A 9 5.34 -8.30 -11.76
CA ILE A 9 4.20 -9.07 -12.30
C ILE A 9 2.91 -8.25 -12.23
N VAL A 10 2.62 -7.65 -11.07
CA VAL A 10 1.43 -6.83 -10.84
C VAL A 10 1.48 -5.58 -11.71
N TRP A 11 2.63 -4.88 -11.73
CA TRP A 11 2.80 -3.73 -12.60
C TRP A 11 2.74 -4.11 -14.08
N GLY A 12 3.32 -5.24 -14.45
CA GLY A 12 3.21 -5.81 -15.80
C GLY A 12 1.76 -6.01 -16.20
N PHE A 13 0.94 -6.64 -15.35
CA PHE A 13 -0.48 -6.87 -15.62
C PHE A 13 -1.29 -5.58 -15.69
N ILE A 14 -1.02 -4.59 -14.83
CA ILE A 14 -1.68 -3.29 -14.86
C ILE A 14 -1.40 -2.56 -16.18
N VAL A 15 -0.13 -2.53 -16.59
CA VAL A 15 0.29 -1.91 -17.86
C VAL A 15 -0.32 -2.65 -19.05
N ASP A 16 -0.32 -3.98 -19.02
CA ASP A 16 -0.89 -4.82 -20.07
C ASP A 16 -2.39 -4.58 -20.27
N SER A 17 -3.10 -4.37 -19.17
CA SER A 17 -4.54 -4.13 -19.16
C SER A 17 -4.96 -2.78 -19.74
N ALA A 18 -4.03 -1.84 -19.93
CA ALA A 18 -4.26 -0.56 -20.59
C ALA A 18 -3.90 -0.58 -22.09
N CYS A 19 -3.52 -1.75 -22.63
CA CYS A 19 -3.20 -1.88 -24.04
C CYS A 19 -4.45 -1.75 -24.93
N ILE A 20 -4.39 -0.85 -25.93
CA ILE A 20 -5.46 -0.69 -26.92
C ILE A 20 -5.19 -1.59 -28.13
N ARG A 21 -3.93 -1.63 -28.58
CA ARG A 21 -3.54 -2.39 -29.77
C ARG A 21 -2.23 -3.13 -29.55
N TRP A 22 -2.34 -4.45 -29.59
CA TRP A 22 -1.22 -5.38 -29.59
C TRP A 22 -0.49 -5.35 -30.94
N ASN A 23 0.84 -5.26 -30.90
CA ASN A 23 1.62 -5.38 -32.13
C ASN A 23 1.68 -6.85 -32.55
N ARG A 24 1.45 -7.11 -33.85
CA ARG A 24 1.58 -8.42 -34.46
C ARG A 24 2.75 -8.35 -35.42
N THR A 25 3.80 -9.10 -35.16
CA THR A 25 4.91 -9.25 -36.10
C THR A 25 4.46 -10.14 -37.25
N CYS A 26 4.65 -9.67 -38.50
CA CYS A 26 4.29 -10.45 -39.69
C CYS A 26 5.00 -11.81 -39.64
N GLY A 27 4.23 -12.90 -39.56
CA GLY A 27 4.73 -14.27 -39.52
C GLY A 27 4.59 -15.00 -38.18
N ASP A 28 4.23 -14.30 -37.08
CA ASP A 28 4.06 -14.91 -35.76
C ASP A 28 2.62 -14.79 -35.25
N LEU A 29 2.05 -15.92 -34.81
CA LEU A 29 0.70 -16.01 -34.20
C LEU A 29 0.68 -15.52 -32.73
N THR A 30 1.85 -15.30 -32.12
CA THR A 30 1.97 -14.83 -30.74
C THR A 30 1.72 -13.32 -30.61
N ARG A 31 1.36 -12.88 -29.41
CA ARG A 31 1.12 -11.46 -29.09
C ARG A 31 2.45 -10.85 -28.67
N GLY A 32 2.95 -9.85 -29.41
CA GLY A 32 4.17 -9.11 -29.04
C GLY A 32 3.90 -8.03 -27.98
N ALA A 33 4.83 -7.09 -27.80
CA ALA A 33 4.59 -5.93 -26.93
C ALA A 33 3.44 -5.05 -27.47
N CYS A 34 2.74 -4.36 -26.57
CA CYS A 34 1.71 -3.41 -26.96
C CYS A 34 2.34 -2.17 -27.61
N SER A 35 1.76 -1.72 -28.73
CA SER A 35 2.26 -0.54 -29.46
C SER A 35 1.66 0.75 -28.93
N ILE A 36 0.38 0.72 -28.53
CA ILE A 36 -0.37 1.91 -28.09
C ILE A 36 -1.13 1.61 -26.80
N TYR A 37 -0.81 2.37 -25.76
CA TYR A 37 -1.44 2.31 -24.44
C TYR A 37 -2.40 3.49 -24.25
N ASN A 38 -3.50 3.24 -23.53
CA ASN A 38 -4.41 4.29 -23.10
C ASN A 38 -3.86 4.97 -21.83
N SER A 39 -3.41 6.22 -21.96
CA SER A 39 -2.84 6.98 -20.85
C SER A 39 -3.82 7.22 -19.70
N ASP A 40 -5.10 7.48 -20.00
CA ASP A 40 -6.12 7.76 -18.97
C ASP A 40 -6.43 6.50 -18.15
N ALA A 41 -6.61 5.38 -18.84
CA ALA A 41 -6.86 4.09 -18.19
C ALA A 41 -5.65 3.63 -17.36
N LEU A 42 -4.43 3.83 -17.88
CA LEU A 42 -3.20 3.49 -17.18
C LEU A 42 -3.06 4.30 -15.90
N ARG A 43 -3.31 5.62 -15.97
CA ARG A 43 -3.20 6.53 -14.84
C ARG A 43 -4.21 6.19 -13.75
N LEU A 44 -5.48 5.96 -14.13
CA LEU A 44 -6.53 5.60 -13.18
C LEU A 44 -6.23 4.28 -12.47
N ARG A 45 -5.86 3.23 -13.21
CA ARG A 45 -5.54 1.92 -12.63
C ARG A 45 -4.36 2.00 -11.67
N THR A 46 -3.29 2.71 -12.07
CA THR A 46 -2.10 2.93 -11.25
C THR A 46 -2.45 3.62 -9.93
N HIS A 47 -3.21 4.72 -9.99
CA HIS A 47 -3.60 5.45 -8.78
C HIS A 47 -4.55 4.64 -7.88
N ILE A 48 -5.50 3.90 -8.46
CA ILE A 48 -6.39 3.01 -7.68
C ILE A 48 -5.58 1.92 -6.98
N THR A 49 -4.66 1.25 -7.67
CA THR A 49 -3.81 0.22 -7.04
C THR A 49 -3.01 0.80 -5.88
N TYR A 50 -2.43 1.98 -6.05
CA TYR A 50 -1.72 2.67 -4.98
C TYR A 50 -2.64 3.03 -3.80
N GLY A 51 -3.85 3.52 -4.10
CA GLY A 51 -4.87 3.82 -3.10
C GLY A 51 -5.26 2.60 -2.29
N VAL A 52 -5.49 1.46 -2.96
CA VAL A 52 -5.81 0.18 -2.30
C VAL A 52 -4.67 -0.29 -1.41
N MET A 53 -3.42 -0.26 -1.90
CA MET A 53 -2.26 -0.62 -1.07
C MET A 53 -2.16 0.23 0.19
N ARG A 54 -2.36 1.55 0.06
CA ARG A 54 -2.37 2.47 1.20
C ARG A 54 -3.51 2.20 2.16
N LEU A 55 -4.71 1.92 1.66
CA LEU A 55 -5.87 1.58 2.49
C LEU A 55 -5.63 0.29 3.28
N VAL A 56 -5.08 -0.75 2.65
CA VAL A 56 -4.75 -2.00 3.35
C VAL A 56 -3.74 -1.77 4.46
N SER A 57 -2.70 -0.95 4.23
CA SER A 57 -1.75 -0.57 5.28
C SER A 57 -2.46 0.15 6.43
N LEU A 58 -3.29 1.14 6.13
CA LEU A 58 -4.02 1.90 7.16
C LEU A 58 -4.98 1.02 7.97
N ILE A 59 -5.65 0.06 7.31
CA ILE A 59 -6.55 -0.89 7.98
C ILE A 59 -5.75 -1.81 8.90
N SER A 60 -4.59 -2.32 8.46
CA SER A 60 -3.72 -3.15 9.28
C SER A 60 -3.22 -2.38 10.52
N ASP A 61 -2.80 -1.13 10.34
CA ASP A 61 -2.35 -0.29 11.44
C ASP A 61 -3.51 -0.03 12.42
N ALA A 62 -4.69 0.35 11.91
CA ALA A 62 -5.88 0.57 12.72
C ALA A 62 -6.31 -0.70 13.48
N TRP A 63 -6.18 -1.88 12.87
CA TRP A 63 -6.45 -3.17 13.50
C TRP A 63 -5.53 -3.42 14.69
N VAL A 64 -4.23 -3.21 14.52
CA VAL A 64 -3.24 -3.34 15.60
C VAL A 64 -3.57 -2.37 16.73
N PHE A 65 -3.90 -1.13 16.41
CA PHE A 65 -4.28 -0.14 17.43
C PHE A 65 -5.58 -0.45 18.16
N TYR A 66 -6.52 -1.17 17.54
CA TYR A 66 -7.72 -1.61 18.22
C TYR A 66 -7.43 -2.74 19.21
N TYR A 67 -6.61 -3.71 18.80
CA TYR A 67 -6.29 -4.89 19.61
C TYR A 67 -5.25 -4.60 20.71
N ALA A 68 -4.33 -3.67 20.46
CA ALA A 68 -3.29 -3.27 21.40
C ALA A 68 -3.81 -2.48 22.62
N LYS A 69 -5.10 -2.11 22.64
CA LYS A 69 -5.73 -1.43 23.80
C LYS A 69 -5.83 -2.31 25.05
N ASP A 70 -5.77 -3.63 24.87
CA ASP A 70 -5.89 -4.61 25.97
C ASP A 70 -4.52 -5.02 26.54
N LEU A 71 -3.40 -4.53 25.97
CA LEU A 71 -2.07 -4.81 26.50
C LEU A 71 -1.74 -3.86 27.66
N ARG A 72 -1.96 -4.33 28.90
CA ARG A 72 -1.35 -3.75 30.11
C ARG A 72 0.16 -4.02 30.06
N LEU A 73 0.94 -3.04 29.61
CA LEU A 73 2.40 -3.15 29.40
C LEU A 73 3.24 -3.01 30.67
N THR A 74 2.63 -2.82 31.84
CA THR A 74 3.36 -2.71 33.11
C THR A 74 2.58 -3.39 34.24
N ASP A 75 3.11 -4.51 34.74
CA ASP A 75 2.93 -4.93 36.13
C ASP A 75 4.18 -4.47 36.90
N GLU A 76 4.39 -3.17 37.05
CA GLU A 76 5.43 -2.63 37.93
C GLU A 76 5.13 -1.16 38.26
N ASP A 77 5.43 -0.79 39.50
CA ASP A 77 5.13 0.47 40.16
C ASP A 77 5.51 1.73 39.33
N PRO A 78 4.83 2.87 39.52
CA PRO A 78 4.84 3.99 38.58
C PRO A 78 6.18 4.75 38.54
N ASP A 79 6.96 4.54 37.46
CA ASP A 79 8.11 5.39 37.12
C ASP A 79 7.68 6.58 36.22
N PRO A 80 7.92 7.84 36.63
CA PRO A 80 7.37 9.03 35.98
C PRO A 80 7.91 9.28 34.56
N ILE A 81 9.14 8.82 34.26
CA ILE A 81 9.85 9.10 33.00
C ILE A 81 9.29 8.30 31.81
N VAL A 82 8.73 7.11 32.06
CA VAL A 82 8.19 6.23 31.00
C VAL A 82 6.81 6.69 30.53
N ASN A 83 6.05 7.34 31.43
CA ASN A 83 4.72 7.87 31.14
C ASN A 83 4.77 9.04 30.14
N GLU A 84 5.86 9.81 30.13
CA GLU A 84 6.05 10.95 29.23
C GLU A 84 6.33 10.46 27.79
N ALA A 85 7.21 9.48 27.60
CA ALA A 85 7.53 8.92 26.29
C ALA A 85 6.34 8.18 25.64
N ALA A 86 5.53 7.48 26.44
CA ALA A 86 4.30 6.85 25.97
C ALA A 86 3.22 7.89 25.63
N ALA A 87 3.12 8.97 26.41
CA ALA A 87 2.23 10.10 26.11
C ALA A 87 2.67 10.84 24.84
N GLU A 88 3.96 11.02 24.59
CA GLU A 88 4.47 11.65 23.37
C GLU A 88 4.12 10.84 22.10
N GLY A 89 4.18 9.51 22.16
CA GLY A 89 3.77 8.63 21.05
C GLY A 89 2.26 8.61 20.79
N VAL A 90 1.44 8.81 21.83
CA VAL A 90 -0.03 8.93 21.70
C VAL A 90 -0.42 10.33 21.22
N ILE A 91 0.19 11.39 21.75
CA ILE A 91 -0.10 12.80 21.43
C ILE A 91 0.33 13.14 19.99
N ASP A 92 1.47 12.63 19.49
CA ASP A 92 1.87 12.82 18.07
C ASP A 92 0.84 12.19 17.13
N LYS A 93 0.33 11.02 17.51
CA LYS A 93 -0.64 10.27 16.70
C LYS A 93 -2.02 10.92 16.65
N ASP A 94 -2.51 11.46 17.77
CA ASP A 94 -3.79 12.19 17.82
C ASP A 94 -3.69 13.55 17.09
N ARG A 95 -2.55 14.23 17.17
CA ARG A 95 -2.34 15.53 16.49
C ARG A 95 -2.23 15.38 14.97
N LYS A 96 -1.69 14.27 14.46
CA LYS A 96 -1.57 13.98 13.02
C LYS A 96 -2.87 13.52 12.37
N PHE A 97 -3.83 13.03 13.16
CA PHE A 97 -5.16 12.65 12.67
C PHE A 97 -6.14 13.84 12.61
N SER A 98 -5.83 14.94 13.30
CA SER A 98 -6.71 16.12 13.41
C SER A 98 -6.33 17.30 12.50
N LEU A 99 -5.38 17.10 11.56
CA LEU A 99 -4.98 18.07 10.53
C LEU A 99 -5.36 17.58 9.13
#